data_AF-A0A7J9H2G9-F1
#
_entry.id   AF-A0A7J9H2G9-F1
#
_cell.length_a   1.000
_cell.length_b   1.000
_cell.length_c   1.000
_cell.angle_alpha   90.00
_cell.angle_beta   90.00
_cell.angle_gamma   90.00
#
_symmetry.space_group_name_H-M   'P 1'
#
loop_
_entity.id
_entity.type
_entity.pdbx_description
1 polymer ?
#
loop_
_entity_poly.entity_id
_entity_poly.type
_entity_poly.pdbx_seq_one_letter_code
_entity_poly.pdbx_strand_id
1 'polypeptide(L)'
;LPTHYLGLFNETNIGLDSNHVVAIELGTARTIAIGDIDGNYVGIDINSPRSVTASSSGYFTDESEFKNLNLKSGDPMQVWVEYDGF
;
A
#
# COMPACT_ATOMS: atom_id res chain seq x y z
N LEU A 1 -14.13 -11.84 -4.70
CA LEU A 1 -13.49 -10.87 -3.79
C LEU A 1 -12.42 -10.15 -4.61
N PRO A 2 -12.22 -8.83 -4.46
CA PRO A 2 -11.08 -8.16 -5.09
C PRO A 2 -9.83 -8.91 -4.65
N THR A 3 -9.06 -9.43 -5.61
CA THR A 3 -7.86 -10.20 -5.30
C THR A 3 -6.85 -9.26 -4.66
N HIS A 4 -6.38 -9.58 -3.46
CA HIS A 4 -5.27 -8.89 -2.76
C HIS A 4 -3.94 -8.93 -3.52
N TYR A 5 -3.95 -9.45 -4.74
CA TYR A 5 -2.85 -9.46 -5.68
C TYR A 5 -2.85 -8.25 -6.63
N LEU A 6 -3.89 -7.40 -6.58
CA LEU A 6 -3.99 -6.12 -7.32
C LEU A 6 -3.75 -6.20 -8.84
N GLY A 7 -3.83 -7.40 -9.42
CA GLY A 7 -3.44 -7.66 -10.81
C GLY A 7 -1.92 -7.64 -11.08
N LEU A 8 -1.09 -7.49 -10.04
CA LEU A 8 0.36 -7.45 -10.12
C LEU A 8 1.03 -8.77 -9.72
N PHE A 9 0.41 -9.53 -8.82
CA PHE A 9 1.01 -10.71 -8.20
C PHE A 9 0.21 -11.99 -8.48
N ASN A 10 0.84 -13.14 -8.21
CA ASN A 10 0.16 -14.42 -8.16
C ASN A 10 0.79 -15.31 -7.08
N GLU A 11 0.11 -16.41 -6.74
CA GLU A 11 0.53 -17.32 -5.65
C GLU A 11 1.82 -18.09 -5.94
N THR A 12 2.23 -18.21 -7.20
CA THR A 12 3.33 -19.09 -7.61
C THR A 12 4.70 -18.42 -7.53
N ASN A 13 4.76 -17.09 -7.48
CA ASN A 13 6.02 -16.34 -7.52
C ASN A 13 6.15 -15.24 -6.46
N ILE A 14 5.36 -15.30 -5.37
CA ILE A 14 5.41 -14.29 -4.30
C ILE A 14 6.83 -14.11 -3.76
N GLY A 15 7.34 -12.87 -3.80
CA GLY A 15 8.63 -12.49 -3.23
C GLY A 15 9.84 -12.84 -4.08
N LEU A 16 9.66 -13.41 -5.28
CA LEU A 16 10.79 -13.73 -6.17
C LEU A 16 11.33 -12.48 -6.87
N ASP A 17 12.66 -12.31 -6.89
CA ASP A 17 13.32 -11.18 -7.54
C ASP A 17 13.05 -11.11 -9.05
N SER A 18 12.71 -12.24 -9.68
CA SER A 18 12.30 -12.33 -11.08
C SER A 18 10.98 -11.62 -11.38
N ASN A 19 10.22 -11.19 -10.36
CA ASN A 19 9.00 -10.41 -10.56
C ASN A 19 9.31 -9.00 -11.05
N HIS A 20 10.45 -8.42 -10.64
CA HIS A 20 10.90 -7.08 -11.04
C HIS A 20 9.83 -5.99 -10.89
N VAL A 21 9.06 -6.02 -9.79
CA VAL A 21 7.99 -5.07 -9.50
C VAL A 21 8.21 -4.39 -8.15
N VAL A 22 8.09 -3.07 -8.18
CA VAL A 22 7.89 -2.22 -6.99
C VAL A 22 6.54 -1.53 -7.14
N ALA A 23 5.72 -1.56 -6.10
CA ALA A 23 4.42 -0.90 -6.08
C ALA A 23 4.22 -0.10 -4.80
N ILE A 24 3.44 0.99 -4.93
CA ILE A 24 2.90 1.74 -3.81
C ILE A 24 1.41 1.39 -3.73
N GLU A 25 1.02 0.65 -2.69
CA GLU A 25 -0.33 0.16 -2.50
C GLU A 25 -1.17 1.17 -1.72
N LEU A 26 -2.41 1.39 -2.16
CA LEU A 26 -3.48 2.06 -1.40
C LEU A 26 -4.50 1.01 -0.94
N GLY A 27 -4.33 0.50 0.27
CA GLY A 27 -5.12 -0.59 0.82
C GLY A 27 -6.45 -0.12 1.39
N THR A 28 -7.56 -0.62 0.82
CA THR A 28 -8.94 -0.22 1.22
C THR A 28 -9.74 -1.35 1.89
N ALA A 29 -9.20 -2.56 1.94
CA ALA A 29 -9.88 -3.74 2.47
C ALA A 29 -8.92 -4.63 3.23
N ARG A 30 -9.28 -4.96 4.48
CA ARG A 30 -8.41 -5.71 5.38
C ARG A 30 -8.16 -7.14 4.90
N THR A 31 -6.91 -7.48 4.60
CA THR A 31 -6.50 -8.83 4.20
C THR A 31 -5.41 -9.41 5.10
N ILE A 32 -5.81 -10.28 6.04
CA ILE A 32 -4.91 -10.87 7.05
C ILE A 32 -3.77 -11.69 6.42
N ALA A 33 -4.03 -12.38 5.30
CA ALA A 33 -3.06 -13.25 4.65
C ALA A 33 -1.77 -12.51 4.21
N ILE A 34 -1.90 -11.25 3.82
CA ILE A 34 -0.79 -10.40 3.39
C ILE A 34 -0.28 -9.47 4.49
N GLY A 35 -0.82 -9.56 5.71
CA GLY A 35 -0.37 -8.75 6.84
C GLY A 35 -0.91 -7.33 6.85
N ASP A 36 -2.06 -7.08 6.21
CA ASP A 36 -2.75 -5.79 6.26
C ASP A 36 -3.00 -5.34 7.71
N ILE A 37 -2.64 -4.08 7.99
CA ILE A 37 -2.66 -3.51 9.33
C ILE A 37 -4.06 -3.07 9.80
N ASP A 38 -4.88 -2.45 8.94
CA ASP A 38 -6.14 -1.80 9.35
C ASP A 38 -7.22 -1.63 8.25
N GLY A 39 -6.97 -2.06 7.01
CA GLY A 39 -7.89 -1.88 5.88
C GLY A 39 -8.08 -0.43 5.42
N ASN A 40 -7.14 0.46 5.76
CA ASN A 40 -7.01 1.84 5.31
C ASN A 40 -5.53 2.27 5.43
N TYR A 41 -4.67 1.73 4.56
CA TYR A 41 -3.22 1.90 4.66
C TYR A 41 -2.57 2.28 3.33
N VAL A 42 -1.33 2.78 3.42
CA VAL A 42 -0.38 2.90 2.31
C VAL A 42 0.77 1.94 2.56
N GLY A 43 1.14 1.15 1.56
CA GLY A 43 2.19 0.13 1.64
C GLY A 43 3.22 0.24 0.54
N ILE A 44 4.47 -0.16 0.82
CA ILE A 44 5.50 -0.38 -0.20
C ILE A 44 5.63 -1.88 -0.43
N ASP A 45 5.37 -2.32 -1.65
CA ASP A 45 5.43 -3.71 -2.06
C ASP A 45 6.65 -3.93 -2.95
N ILE A 46 7.47 -4.93 -2.61
CA ILE A 46 8.62 -5.34 -3.41
C ILE A 46 8.45 -6.82 -3.76
N ASN A 47 8.16 -7.09 -5.04
CA ASN A 47 7.96 -8.44 -5.59
C ASN A 47 6.89 -9.31 -4.89
N SER A 48 6.10 -8.74 -3.97
CA SER A 48 5.17 -9.46 -3.10
C SER A 48 4.00 -8.55 -2.70
N PRO A 49 2.76 -9.06 -2.58
CA PRO A 49 1.61 -8.31 -2.07
C PRO A 49 1.65 -8.08 -0.56
N ARG A 50 2.64 -8.66 0.14
CA ARG A 50 2.94 -8.30 1.53
C ARG A 50 3.93 -7.14 1.51
N SER A 51 3.48 -5.98 1.96
CA SER A 51 4.32 -4.78 2.02
C SER A 51 5.53 -4.98 2.92
N VAL A 52 6.68 -4.44 2.49
CA VAL A 52 7.90 -4.40 3.32
C VAL A 52 7.80 -3.35 4.42
N THR A 53 6.98 -2.32 4.20
CA THR A 53 6.57 -1.34 5.20
C THR A 53 5.18 -0.82 4.86
N ALA A 54 4.40 -0.48 5.89
CA ALA A 54 3.05 0.06 5.74
C ALA A 54 2.74 1.04 6.88
N SER A 55 1.87 2.00 6.59
CA SER A 55 1.34 2.95 7.58
C SER A 55 -0.14 3.20 7.32
N SER A 56 -0.91 3.46 8.37
CA SER A 56 -2.30 3.92 8.23
C SER A 56 -2.34 5.16 7.33
N SER A 57 -3.31 5.21 6.42
CA SER A 57 -3.45 6.33 5.50
C SER A 57 -3.80 7.61 6.24
N GLY A 58 -3.03 8.64 5.99
CA GLY A 58 -3.17 9.94 6.62
C GLY A 58 -2.03 10.88 6.23
N TYR A 59 -2.09 12.09 6.75
CA TYR A 59 -1.08 13.11 6.55
C TYR A 59 -0.83 13.83 7.87
N PHE A 60 0.34 14.44 8.00
CA PHE A 60 0.67 15.28 9.14
C PHE A 60 0.36 16.74 8.81
N THR A 61 -0.22 17.47 9.75
CA THR A 61 -0.34 18.93 9.66
C THR A 61 0.97 19.62 10.02
N ASP A 62 1.06 20.93 9.81
CA ASP A 62 2.22 21.73 10.20
C ASP A 62 2.48 21.67 11.72
N GLU A 63 1.44 21.41 12.51
CA GLU A 63 1.50 21.19 13.96
C GLU A 63 1.91 19.74 14.35
N SER A 64 2.35 18.93 13.39
CA SER A 64 2.69 17.51 13.57
C SER A 64 1.53 16.64 14.06
N GLU A 65 0.29 17.05 13.82
CA GLU A 65 -0.88 16.24 14.12
C GLU A 65 -1.15 15.27 12.97
N PHE A 66 -1.30 13.98 13.28
CA PHE A 66 -1.71 12.99 12.29
C PHE A 66 -3.21 13.10 12.01
N LYS A 67 -3.58 13.39 10.76
CA LYS A 67 -4.96 13.37 10.27
C LYS A 67 -5.20 12.11 9.46
N ASN A 68 -6.17 11.31 9.88
CA ASN A 68 -6.59 10.13 9.13
C ASN A 68 -7.16 10.53 7.76
N LEU A 69 -6.69 9.86 6.71
CA LEU A 69 -7.24 9.96 5.37
C LEU A 69 -7.98 8.66 5.07
N ASN A 70 -9.31 8.73 4.97
CA ASN A 70 -10.13 7.58 4.63
C ASN A 70 -10.13 7.35 3.11
N LEU A 71 -9.38 6.36 2.64
CA LEU A 71 -9.25 6.02 1.22
C LEU A 71 -10.58 5.62 0.57
N LYS A 72 -11.61 5.30 1.36
CA LYS A 72 -12.97 4.94 0.90
C LYS A 72 -13.96 6.11 0.94
N SER A 73 -13.52 7.35 1.19
CA SER A 73 -14.46 8.46 1.37
C SER A 73 -15.23 8.82 0.09
N GLY A 74 -14.69 8.47 -1.08
CA GLY A 74 -15.22 8.90 -2.38
C GLY A 74 -14.78 10.31 -2.77
N ASP A 75 -14.06 11.01 -1.89
CA ASP A 75 -13.48 12.31 -2.21
C ASP A 75 -12.29 12.15 -3.17
N PRO A 76 -12.05 13.13 -4.06
CA PRO A 76 -10.84 13.16 -4.87
C PRO A 76 -9.59 13.21 -3.99
N MET A 77 -8.61 12.37 -4.30
CA MET A 77 -7.32 12.34 -3.64
C MET A 77 -6.21 12.52 -4.66
N GLN A 78 -5.19 13.30 -4.32
CA GLN A 78 -3.98 13.43 -5.11
C GLN A 78 -2.84 12.76 -4.37
N VAL A 79 -2.09 11.91 -5.07
CA VAL A 79 -0.98 11.14 -4.52
C VAL A 79 0.28 11.48 -5.30
N TRP A 80 1.39 11.60 -4.58
CA TRP A 80 2.73 11.80 -5.14
C TRP A 80 3.63 10.70 -4.61
N VAL A 81 4.50 10.19 -5.47
CA VAL A 81 5.51 9.19 -5.13
C VAL A 81 6.86 9.74 -5.56
N GLU A 82 7.80 9.79 -4.64
CA GLU A 82 9.16 10.23 -4.87
C GLU A 82 10.12 9.07 -4.61
N TYR A 83 11.15 8.98 -5.42
CA TYR A 83 12.22 7.98 -5.28
C TYR A 83 13.55 8.68 -5.56
N ASP A 84 14.48 8.55 -4.62
CA ASP A 84 15.86 8.99 -4.77
C ASP A 84 16.76 7.77 -4.97
N GLY A 85 17.53 7.78 -6.06
CA GLY A 85 18.42 6.68 -6.46
C GLY A 85 19.90 7.02 -6.41
N PHE A 86 20.26 8.22 -5.92
CA PHE A 86 21.64 8.72 -5.86
C PHE A 86 22.29 8.55 -4.48
#